data_AF-A0A151UBH9-F1
#
_entry.id   AF-A0A151UBH9-F1
#
_cell.length_a   1.000
_cell.length_b   1.000
_cell.length_c   1.000
_cell.angle_alpha   90.00
_cell.angle_beta   90.00
_cell.angle_gamma   90.00
#
_symmetry.space_group_name_H-M   'P 1'
#
loop_
_entity.id
_entity.type
_entity.pdbx_description
1 polymer ?
#
loop_
_entity_poly.entity_id
_entity_poly.type
_entity_poly.pdbx_seq_one_letter_code
_entity_poly.pdbx_strand_id
1 'polypeptide(L)' 'MSMMGELKFFLGLQIKQIDKDIFIHQQKYTRELLLNFGMNDCKPMPTPWIRL' A
#
# COMPACT_ATOMS: atom_id res chain seq x y z
N MET A 1 -23.30 -3.44 -12.33
CA MET A 1 -22.65 -2.86 -11.13
C MET A 1 -22.91 -3.80 -9.96
N SER A 2 -21.87 -4.24 -9.26
CA SER A 2 -22.03 -5.02 -8.02
C SER A 2 -22.70 -4.16 -6.94
N MET A 3 -23.49 -4.78 -6.06
CA MET A 3 -24.13 -4.11 -4.92
C MET A 3 -23.12 -3.64 -3.86
N MET A 4 -21.87 -4.09 -3.95
CA MET A 4 -20.77 -3.58 -3.15
C MET A 4 -20.27 -2.31 -3.84
N GLY A 5 -20.43 -1.15 -3.17
CA GLY A 5 -19.93 0.13 -3.68
C GLY A 5 -18.44 0.12 -4.00
N GLU A 6 -17.94 1.22 -4.54
CA GLU A 6 -16.52 1.34 -4.92
C GLU A 6 -15.58 1.13 -3.72
N LEU A 7 -14.76 0.08 -3.77
CA LEU A 7 -13.69 -0.22 -2.82
C LEU A 7 -12.57 0.80 -2.95
N LYS A 8 -12.53 1.78 -2.02
CA LYS A 8 -11.51 2.84 -1.97
C LYS A 8 -10.31 2.51 -1.09
N PHE A 9 -10.48 1.60 -0.13
CA PHE A 9 -9.43 1.14 0.76
C PHE A 9 -9.57 -0.36 1.05
N PHE A 10 -8.45 -1.08 1.11
CA PHE A 10 -8.39 -2.48 1.51
C PHE A 10 -7.07 -2.75 2.23
N LEU A 11 -7.11 -3.35 3.42
CA LEU A 11 -5.92 -3.62 4.23
C LEU A 11 -5.05 -2.37 4.49
N GLY A 12 -5.63 -1.17 4.50
CA GLY A 12 -4.91 0.10 4.63
C GLY A 12 -4.27 0.62 3.33
N LEU A 13 -4.37 -0.13 2.23
CA LEU A 13 -3.96 0.30 0.90
C LEU A 13 -5.08 1.09 0.25
N GLN A 14 -4.73 2.22 -0.38
CA GLN A 14 -5.68 2.99 -1.16
C GLN A 14 -5.85 2.36 -2.54
N ILE A 15 -7.11 2.18 -2.94
CA ILE A 15 -7.50 1.55 -4.20
C ILE A 15 -8.23 2.57 -5.08
N LYS A 16 -7.90 2.55 -6.37
CA LYS A 16 -8.66 3.23 -7.42
C LYS A 16 -9.05 2.19 -8.45
N GLN A 17 -10.34 1.90 -8.53
CA GLN A 17 -10.89 0.99 -9.53
C GLN A 17 -11.17 1.78 -10.82
N ILE A 18 -10.78 1.23 -11.95
CA ILE A 18 -11.23 1.64 -13.27
C ILE A 18 -11.91 0.45 -13.95
N ASP A 19 -12.60 0.67 -15.07
CA ASP A 19 -13.50 -0.33 -15.67
C ASP A 19 -12.92 -1.75 -15.81
N LYS A 20 -11.61 -1.89 -16.03
CA LYS A 20 -10.95 -3.19 -16.22
C LYS A 20 -9.71 -3.41 -15.33
N ASP A 21 -9.30 -2.42 -14.56
CA ASP A 21 -8.07 -2.49 -13.76
C ASP A 21 -8.26 -1.95 -12.35
N ILE A 22 -7.35 -2.36 -11.46
CA ILE A 22 -7.28 -1.89 -10.09
C ILE A 22 -5.92 -1.23 -9.90
N PHE A 23 -5.91 0.06 -9.60
CA PHE A 23 -4.71 0.78 -9.20
C PHE A 23 -4.59 0.79 -7.68
N ILE A 24 -3.40 0.46 -7.18
CA ILE A 24 -3.09 0.46 -5.75
C ILE A 24 -2.10 1.60 -5.47
N HIS A 25 -2.51 2.55 -4.65
CA HIS A 25 -1.65 3.62 -4.14
C HIS A 25 -1.05 3.19 -2.80
N GLN A 26 0.28 3.02 -2.77
CA GLN A 26 1.00 2.49 -1.60
C GLN A 26 1.68 3.56 -0.74
N GLN A 27 1.78 4.81 -1.20
CA GLN A 27 2.59 5.85 -0.56
C GLN A 27 2.26 6.04 0.93
N LYS A 28 0.98 6.16 1.28
CA LYS A 28 0.54 6.29 2.67
C LYS A 28 0.87 5.03 3.49
N TYR A 29 0.52 3.87 2.95
CA TYR A 29 0.76 2.57 3.59
C TYR A 29 2.25 2.35 3.88
N THR A 30 3.12 2.55 2.90
CA THR A 30 4.57 2.37 3.07
C THR A 30 5.12 3.35 4.10
N ARG A 31 4.65 4.60 4.12
CA ARG A 31 5.08 5.59 5.12
C ARG A 31 4.67 5.17 6.54
N GLU A 32 3.42 4.75 6.73
CA GLU A 32 2.92 4.28 8.02
C GLU A 32 3.63 3.00 8.46
N LEU A 33 3.89 2.09 7.52
CA LEU A 33 4.66 0.87 7.76
C LEU A 33 6.06 1.20 8.28
N LEU A 34 6.81 2.05 7.56
CA LEU A 34 8.15 2.45 7.99
C LEU A 34 8.13 3.14 9.36
N LEU A 35 7.15 4.01 9.62
CA LEU A 35 6.99 4.66 10.92
C LEU A 35 6.77 3.64 12.05
N ASN A 36 5.87 2.67 11.85
CA ASN A 36 5.52 1.65 12.85
C ASN A 36 6.70 0.76 13.22
N PHE A 37 7.66 0.56 12.31
CA PHE A 37 8.87 -0.22 12.54
C PHE A 37 10.10 0.66 12.86
N GLY A 38 9.94 1.98 13.02
CA GLY A 38 11.04 2.90 13.32
C GLY A 38 12.05 3.04 12.18
N MET A 39 11.65 2.78 10.94
CA MET A 39 12.50 2.74 9.75
C MET A 39 12.47 4.03 8.91
N ASN A 40 11.84 5.09 9.39
CA ASN A 40 11.69 6.34 8.63
C ASN A 40 13.04 7.00 8.29
N ASP A 41 14.07 6.77 9.11
CA ASP A 41 15.42 7.33 8.93
C ASP A 41 16.43 6.28 8.42
N CYS A 42 15.96 5.07 8.10
CA CYS A 42 16.82 4.04 7.53
C CYS A 42 17.31 4.44 6.13
N LYS A 43 18.55 4.07 5.82
CA LYS A 43 19.08 4.27 4.46
C LYS A 43 18.24 3.44 3.46
N PRO A 44 17.86 4.02 2.30
CA PRO A 44 17.18 3.27 1.25
C PRO A 44 18.01 2.05 0.86
N MET A 45 17.36 0.89 0.75
CA MET A 45 17.97 -0.35 0.30
C MET A 45 17.28 -0.78 -1.00
N PRO A 46 18.03 -1.05 -2.09
CA PRO A 46 17.45 -1.41 -3.38
C PRO A 46 16.71 -2.74 -3.38
N THR A 47 16.99 -3.62 -2.41
CA THR A 47 16.36 -4.94 -2.27
C THR A 47 15.82 -5.13 -0.86
N PRO A 48 14.53 -5.48 -0.68
CA PRO A 48 14.02 -5.88 0.62
C PRO A 48 14.65 -7.23 1.01
N TRP A 49 15.58 -7.23 1.97
CA TRP A 49 16.07 -8.47 2.58
C TRP A 49 15.00 -9.01 3.53
N ILE A 50 14.04 -9.74 2.98
CA ILE A 50 13.16 -10.60 3.78
C ILE A 50 13.86 -11.96 3.84
N ARG A 51 14.53 -12.25 4.96
CA ARG A 51 14.85 -13.63 5.31
C ARG A 51 13.60 -14.20 5.99
N LEU A 52 12.83 -15.00 5.24
CA LEU A 52 11.75 -15.81 5.79
C LEU A 52 12.31 -16.84 6.78
#